data_AF-A0A382E9K1-F1
#
_entry.id   AF-A0A382E9K1-F1
#
_cell.length_a   1.000
_cell.length_b   1.000
_cell.length_c   1.000
_cell.angle_alpha   90.00
_cell.angle_beta   90.00
_cell.angle_gamma   90.00
#
_symmetry.space_group_name_H-M   'P 1'
#
loop_
_entity.id
_entity.type
_entity.pdbx_description
1 polymer ?
#
loop_
_entity_poly.entity_id
_entity_poly.type
_entity_poly.pdbx_seq_one_letter_code
_entity_poly.pdbx_strand_id
1 'polypeptide(L)'
;YFHQTIKSSEVGSSTMPHKVNPIDFENAEGNIGLANSILDHLASKLVISRLQRDLSDSTALRNIGSAYAYMTIANQSLMKGLGKIKINKEVINNDLESNLEILAEAIQTILRREQIEDAYEHLKELTRGKALDKDKLISFIDSLKIDESVKNELKELSPQNYSGLASKLAKEI
;
A
#
# COMPACT_ATOMS: atom_id res chain seq x y z
N TYR A 1 -5.99 2.31 -8.32
CA TYR A 1 -6.22 0.85 -8.17
C TYR A 1 -7.58 0.47 -7.59
N PHE A 2 -8.25 1.33 -6.82
CA PHE A 2 -9.61 1.07 -6.34
C PHE A 2 -10.60 2.04 -6.96
N HIS A 3 -11.82 1.56 -7.18
CA HIS A 3 -13.00 2.39 -7.45
C HIS A 3 -13.86 2.47 -6.20
N GLN A 4 -14.64 3.55 -6.12
CA GLN A 4 -15.68 3.68 -5.12
C GLN A 4 -17.05 3.45 -5.74
N THR A 5 -17.86 2.66 -5.06
CA THR A 5 -19.25 2.44 -5.42
C THR A 5 -20.05 3.66 -5.00
N ILE A 6 -20.75 4.27 -5.96
CA ILE A 6 -21.52 5.48 -5.78
C ILE A 6 -22.97 5.10 -5.51
N LYS A 7 -23.60 5.71 -4.51
CA LYS A 7 -25.07 5.67 -4.40
C LYS A 7 -25.66 6.79 -5.25
N SER A 8 -26.76 6.53 -5.95
CA SER A 8 -27.40 7.48 -6.87
C SER A 8 -27.76 8.85 -6.25
N SER A 9 -27.84 8.94 -4.91
CA SER A 9 -28.13 10.16 -4.17
C SER A 9 -26.89 10.95 -3.73
N GLU A 10 -25.66 10.46 -3.96
CA GLU A 10 -24.43 11.12 -3.49
C GLU A 10 -23.92 12.14 -4.50
N VAL A 11 -23.76 13.40 -4.06
CA VAL A 11 -23.14 14.48 -4.82
C VAL A 11 -21.67 14.55 -4.43
N GLY A 12 -20.76 14.21 -5.35
CA GLY A 12 -19.32 14.18 -5.05
C GLY A 12 -18.62 15.55 -5.12
N SER A 13 -19.14 16.50 -5.90
CA SER A 13 -18.69 17.89 -5.93
C SER A 13 -19.82 18.81 -6.39
N SER A 14 -19.91 20.02 -5.80
CA SER A 14 -20.90 21.03 -6.16
C SER A 14 -20.74 21.58 -7.59
N THR A 15 -19.55 21.48 -8.18
CA THR A 15 -19.22 22.04 -9.50
C THR A 15 -18.79 20.98 -10.52
N MET A 16 -18.36 19.79 -10.07
CA MET A 16 -17.87 18.72 -10.94
C MET A 16 -18.71 17.44 -10.76
N PRO A 17 -19.79 17.25 -11.55
CA PRO A 17 -20.74 16.14 -11.38
C PRO A 17 -20.14 14.73 -11.52
N HIS A 18 -19.01 14.59 -12.22
CA HIS A 18 -18.33 13.32 -12.43
C HIS A 18 -17.36 12.95 -11.30
N LYS A 19 -17.10 13.86 -10.34
CA LYS A 19 -16.06 13.66 -9.32
C LYS A 19 -16.57 12.74 -8.22
N VAL A 20 -15.77 11.73 -7.89
CA VAL A 20 -16.02 10.80 -6.78
C VAL A 20 -14.84 10.89 -5.83
N ASN A 21 -15.08 11.34 -4.59
CA ASN A 21 -14.02 11.58 -3.60
C ASN A 21 -14.06 10.53 -2.49
N PRO A 22 -12.92 10.14 -1.91
CA PRO A 22 -12.83 9.23 -0.76
C PRO A 22 -13.22 9.90 0.56
N ILE A 23 -14.35 10.63 0.58
CA ILE A 23 -14.76 11.47 1.73
C ILE A 23 -14.90 10.69 3.02
N ASP A 24 -15.31 9.43 2.95
CA ASP A 24 -15.48 8.60 4.15
C ASP A 24 -14.11 8.29 4.79
N PHE A 25 -13.04 8.14 4.00
CA PHE A 25 -11.67 7.98 4.51
C PHE A 25 -11.08 9.31 4.99
N GLU A 26 -11.29 10.40 4.24
CA GLU A 26 -10.83 11.75 4.63
C GLU A 26 -11.46 12.19 5.96
N ASN A 27 -12.75 11.89 6.17
CA ASN A 27 -13.44 12.11 7.44
C ASN A 27 -12.85 11.26 8.57
N ALA A 28 -12.55 9.98 8.31
CA ALA A 28 -11.94 9.11 9.30
C ALA A 28 -10.56 9.64 9.73
N GLU A 29 -9.71 10.02 8.76
CA GLU A 29 -8.38 10.58 8.99
C GLU A 29 -8.44 11.83 9.89
N GLY A 30 -9.29 12.80 9.55
CA GLY A 30 -9.44 14.03 10.33
C GLY A 30 -9.89 13.77 11.77
N ASN A 31 -10.85 12.87 11.98
CA ASN A 31 -11.34 12.53 13.31
C ASN A 31 -10.32 11.72 14.13
N ILE A 32 -9.52 10.85 13.50
CA ILE A 32 -8.41 10.16 14.18
C ILE A 32 -7.39 11.17 14.69
N GLY A 33 -7.04 12.18 13.87
CA GLY A 33 -6.13 13.24 14.29
C GLY A 33 -6.63 14.03 15.51
N LEU A 34 -7.92 14.37 15.53
CA LEU A 34 -8.55 15.03 16.69
C LEU A 34 -8.57 14.15 17.93
N ALA A 35 -8.90 12.86 17.78
CA ALA A 35 -8.88 11.90 18.88
C ALA A 35 -7.48 11.79 19.49
N ASN A 36 -6.44 11.61 18.65
CA ASN A 36 -5.05 11.52 19.10
C ASN A 36 -4.61 12.78 19.85
N SER A 37 -4.91 13.98 19.31
CA SER A 37 -4.55 15.24 19.97
C SER A 37 -5.12 15.36 21.39
N ILE A 38 -6.38 14.95 21.59
CA ILE A 38 -7.00 14.95 22.92
C ILE A 38 -6.37 13.86 23.80
N LEU A 39 -6.16 12.65 23.28
CA LEU A 39 -5.58 11.54 24.03
C LEU A 39 -4.14 11.84 24.48
N ASP A 40 -3.32 12.43 23.61
CA ASP A 40 -1.95 12.84 23.91
C ASP A 40 -1.91 13.93 24.99
N HIS A 41 -2.82 14.91 24.90
CA HIS A 41 -2.96 15.93 25.93
C HIS A 41 -3.35 15.30 27.28
N LEU A 42 -4.34 14.41 27.30
CA LEU A 42 -4.78 13.74 28.53
C LEU A 42 -3.68 12.86 29.12
N ALA A 43 -2.98 12.08 28.29
CA ALA A 43 -1.88 11.22 28.71
C ALA A 43 -0.75 12.01 29.38
N SER A 44 -0.37 13.14 28.79
CA SER A 44 0.68 14.02 29.34
C SER A 44 0.22 14.83 30.55
N LYS A 45 -1.04 15.31 30.56
CA LYS A 45 -1.55 16.17 31.64
C LYS A 45 -1.90 15.40 32.91
N LEU A 46 -2.53 14.23 32.80
CA LEU A 46 -3.12 13.53 33.95
C LEU A 46 -2.06 12.92 34.89
N VAL A 47 -0.83 12.73 34.41
CA VAL A 47 0.29 12.21 35.21
C VAL A 47 1.00 13.28 36.06
N ILE A 48 0.60 14.55 35.93
CA ILE A 48 1.22 15.68 36.66
C ILE A 48 0.16 16.39 37.51
N SER A 49 0.40 16.41 38.83
CA SER A 49 -0.40 17.15 39.81
C SER A 49 0.52 17.72 40.90
N ARG A 50 0.30 18.97 41.31
CA ARG A 50 1.14 19.65 42.32
C ARG A 50 0.89 19.11 43.74
N LEU A 51 1.96 18.86 44.49
CA LEU A 51 1.96 18.41 45.89
C LEU A 51 1.05 17.18 46.09
N GLN A 52 0.14 17.20 47.07
CA GLN A 52 -0.75 16.07 47.34
C GLN A 52 -1.79 15.87 46.22
N ARG A 53 -2.34 16.96 45.67
CA ARG A 53 -3.20 16.99 44.47
C ARG A 53 -3.63 18.43 44.12
N ASP A 54 -3.61 18.82 42.84
CA ASP A 54 -4.33 19.99 42.33
C ASP A 54 -5.60 19.57 41.54
N LEU A 55 -6.50 20.50 41.24
CA LEU A 55 -7.82 20.20 40.65
C LEU A 55 -7.90 20.38 39.12
N SER A 56 -6.78 20.61 38.44
CA SER A 56 -6.77 20.80 36.98
C SER A 56 -7.12 19.53 36.19
N ASP A 57 -6.93 18.37 36.80
CA ASP A 57 -7.34 17.06 36.30
C ASP A 57 -8.87 16.91 36.19
N SER A 58 -9.63 17.48 37.12
CA SER A 58 -11.09 17.37 37.20
C SER A 58 -11.81 17.84 35.92
N THR A 59 -11.35 18.95 35.32
CA THR A 59 -11.91 19.44 34.04
C THR A 59 -11.35 18.67 32.85
N ALA A 60 -10.08 18.25 32.90
CA ALA A 60 -9.46 17.44 31.84
C ALA A 60 -10.15 16.07 31.70
N LEU A 61 -10.42 15.37 32.80
CA LEU A 61 -11.08 14.06 32.82
C LEU A 61 -12.48 14.07 32.19
N ARG A 62 -13.18 15.21 32.22
CA ARG A 62 -14.49 15.37 31.56
C ARG A 62 -14.42 15.33 30.03
N ASN A 63 -13.22 15.42 29.45
CA ASN A 63 -12.99 15.36 28.00
C ASN A 63 -12.56 13.98 27.49
N ILE A 64 -12.47 12.96 28.35
CA ILE A 64 -12.22 11.58 27.91
C ILE A 64 -13.28 11.15 26.89
N GLY A 65 -14.55 11.43 27.18
CA GLY A 65 -15.66 11.11 26.26
C GLY A 65 -15.52 11.77 24.88
N SER A 66 -14.96 12.97 24.80
CA SER A 66 -14.73 13.68 23.53
C SER A 66 -13.75 12.92 22.64
N ALA A 67 -12.66 12.40 23.20
CA ALA A 67 -11.72 11.57 22.44
C ALA A 67 -12.39 10.32 21.87
N TYR A 68 -13.15 9.59 22.70
CA TYR A 68 -13.91 8.41 22.25
C TYR A 68 -14.98 8.75 21.21
N ALA A 69 -15.61 9.92 21.30
CA ALA A 69 -16.58 10.37 20.30
C ALA A 69 -15.91 10.54 18.93
N TYR A 70 -14.76 11.21 18.86
CA TYR A 70 -14.01 11.35 17.61
C TYR A 70 -13.55 9.99 17.05
N MET A 71 -13.06 9.08 17.90
CA MET A 71 -12.72 7.72 17.48
C MET A 71 -13.92 6.97 16.91
N THR A 72 -15.09 7.12 17.54
CA THR A 72 -16.32 6.44 17.12
C THR A 72 -16.78 6.94 15.75
N ILE A 73 -16.76 8.26 15.54
CA ILE A 73 -17.08 8.88 14.24
C ILE A 73 -16.10 8.37 13.18
N ALA A 74 -14.80 8.38 13.49
CA ALA A 74 -13.78 7.90 12.55
C ALA A 74 -14.00 6.43 12.15
N ASN A 75 -14.28 5.56 13.11
CA ASN A 75 -14.53 4.14 12.84
C ASN A 75 -15.77 3.93 11.99
N GLN A 76 -16.85 4.68 12.24
CA GLN A 76 -18.07 4.61 11.41
C GLN A 76 -17.80 5.07 9.98
N SER A 77 -17.08 6.18 9.80
CA SER A 77 -16.67 6.67 8.49
C SER A 77 -15.75 5.68 7.77
N LEU A 78 -14.76 5.11 8.46
CA LEU A 78 -13.86 4.11 7.91
C LEU A 78 -14.61 2.86 7.43
N MET A 79 -15.50 2.30 8.25
CA MET A 79 -16.31 1.14 7.89
C MET A 79 -17.21 1.41 6.68
N LYS A 80 -17.79 2.62 6.61
CA LYS A 80 -18.58 3.04 5.46
C LYS A 80 -17.73 3.16 4.19
N GLY A 81 -16.52 3.73 4.30
CA GLY A 81 -15.56 3.82 3.19
C GLY A 81 -15.14 2.45 2.69
N LEU A 82 -14.78 1.53 3.59
CA LEU A 82 -14.41 0.15 3.26
C LEU A 82 -15.53 -0.57 2.51
N GLY A 83 -16.79 -0.37 2.92
CA GLY A 83 -17.96 -0.93 2.24
C GLY A 83 -18.20 -0.40 0.82
N LYS A 84 -17.49 0.65 0.39
CA LYS A 84 -17.60 1.23 -0.95
C LYS A 84 -16.46 0.84 -1.88
N ILE A 85 -15.38 0.22 -1.38
CA ILE A 85 -14.21 -0.11 -2.18
C ILE A 85 -14.52 -1.26 -3.15
N LYS A 86 -14.15 -1.08 -4.42
CA LYS A 86 -14.09 -2.14 -5.43
C LYS A 86 -12.72 -2.15 -6.07
N ILE A 87 -12.10 -3.32 -6.17
CA ILE A 87 -10.81 -3.48 -6.84
C ILE A 87 -10.93 -3.22 -8.35
N ASN A 88 -9.99 -2.45 -8.91
CA ASN A 88 -9.80 -2.31 -10.35
C ASN A 88 -8.63 -3.20 -10.78
N LYS A 89 -8.95 -4.43 -11.18
CA LYS A 89 -7.94 -5.41 -11.63
C LYS A 89 -7.27 -4.98 -12.94
N GLU A 90 -7.98 -4.31 -13.83
CA GLU A 90 -7.44 -3.89 -15.13
C GLU A 90 -6.31 -2.87 -14.94
N VAL A 91 -6.53 -1.83 -14.14
CA VAL A 91 -5.48 -0.84 -13.84
C VAL A 91 -4.30 -1.47 -13.11
N ILE A 92 -4.55 -2.39 -12.17
CA ILE A 92 -3.46 -3.11 -11.47
C ILE A 92 -2.66 -3.96 -12.47
N ASN A 93 -3.32 -4.73 -13.32
CA ASN A 93 -2.67 -5.61 -14.28
C ASN A 93 -1.87 -4.81 -15.31
N ASN A 94 -2.45 -3.74 -15.86
CA ASN A 94 -1.78 -2.88 -16.84
C ASN A 94 -0.51 -2.25 -16.24
N ASP A 95 -0.58 -1.81 -14.99
CA ASP A 95 0.58 -1.23 -14.30
C ASP A 95 1.64 -2.28 -13.99
N LEU A 96 1.26 -3.53 -13.68
CA LEU A 96 2.21 -4.62 -13.57
C LEU A 96 2.86 -4.97 -14.91
N GLU A 97 2.09 -5.03 -16.00
CA GLU A 97 2.60 -5.35 -17.35
C GLU A 97 3.55 -4.27 -17.90
N SER A 98 3.37 -3.01 -17.52
CA SER A 98 4.20 -1.89 -17.98
C SER A 98 5.52 -1.74 -17.24
N ASN A 99 5.74 -2.48 -16.14
CA ASN A 99 6.91 -2.35 -15.27
C ASN A 99 7.68 -3.68 -15.16
N LEU A 100 8.21 -4.19 -16.29
CA LEU A 100 8.98 -5.44 -16.34
C LEU A 100 10.31 -5.36 -15.59
N GLU A 101 10.83 -4.16 -15.36
CA GLU A 101 12.10 -3.91 -14.67
C GLU A 101 12.12 -4.49 -13.24
N ILE A 102 10.95 -4.67 -12.61
CA ILE A 102 10.86 -5.27 -11.28
C ILE A 102 11.34 -6.72 -11.25
N LEU A 103 11.36 -7.41 -12.39
CA LEU A 103 11.88 -8.78 -12.49
C LEU A 103 13.40 -8.86 -12.42
N ALA A 104 14.11 -7.74 -12.54
CA ALA A 104 15.57 -7.71 -12.54
C ALA A 104 16.16 -8.37 -11.29
N GLU A 105 15.56 -8.14 -10.12
CA GLU A 105 15.98 -8.76 -8.86
C GLU A 105 15.83 -10.29 -8.89
N ALA A 106 14.68 -10.78 -9.37
CA ALA A 106 14.38 -12.20 -9.48
C ALA A 106 15.39 -12.91 -10.39
N ILE A 107 15.63 -12.32 -11.57
CA ILE A 107 16.57 -12.83 -12.57
C ILE A 107 17.98 -12.83 -11.98
N GLN A 108 18.42 -11.73 -11.38
CA GLN A 108 19.75 -11.66 -10.76
C GLN A 108 19.94 -12.74 -9.69
N THR A 109 18.91 -13.00 -8.89
CA THR A 109 18.94 -13.99 -7.82
C THR A 109 19.09 -15.40 -8.38
N ILE A 110 18.37 -15.73 -9.44
CA ILE A 110 18.49 -17.01 -10.13
C ILE A 110 19.87 -17.15 -10.79
N LEU A 111 20.39 -16.11 -11.45
CA LEU A 111 21.74 -16.16 -12.04
C LEU A 111 22.84 -16.37 -10.99
N ARG A 112 22.69 -15.78 -9.80
CA ARG A 112 23.59 -16.02 -8.66
C ARG A 112 23.51 -17.47 -8.17
N ARG A 113 22.32 -18.08 -8.15
CA ARG A 113 22.12 -19.51 -7.83
C ARG A 113 22.90 -20.40 -8.81
N GLU A 114 22.86 -20.06 -10.10
CA GLU A 114 23.60 -20.75 -11.17
C GLU A 114 25.10 -20.39 -11.24
N GLN A 115 25.62 -19.62 -10.28
CA GLN A 115 27.04 -19.23 -10.21
C GLN A 115 27.54 -18.46 -11.45
N ILE A 116 26.66 -17.73 -12.14
CA ILE A 116 27.03 -16.83 -13.23
C ILE A 116 27.77 -15.61 -12.65
N GLU A 117 29.04 -15.43 -13.03
CA GLU A 117 29.81 -14.23 -12.73
C GLU A 117 29.16 -12.99 -13.37
N ASP A 118 29.29 -11.82 -12.75
CA ASP A 118 28.81 -10.53 -13.28
C ASP A 118 27.32 -10.43 -13.65
N ALA A 119 26.47 -11.31 -13.09
CA ALA A 119 25.01 -11.30 -13.31
C ALA A 119 24.35 -9.93 -13.11
N TYR A 120 24.85 -9.13 -12.16
CA TYR A 120 24.38 -7.78 -11.90
C TYR A 120 24.72 -6.82 -13.04
N GLU A 121 25.95 -6.87 -13.58
CA GLU A 121 26.35 -5.97 -14.66
C GLU A 121 25.64 -6.31 -15.97
N HIS A 122 25.44 -7.61 -16.25
CA HIS A 122 24.60 -8.06 -17.38
C HIS A 122 23.16 -7.52 -17.34
N LEU A 123 22.53 -7.50 -16.16
CA LEU A 123 21.17 -6.96 -15.97
C LEU A 123 21.12 -5.44 -15.97
N LYS A 124 22.15 -4.79 -15.43
CA LYS A 124 22.28 -3.33 -15.40
C LYS A 124 22.43 -2.76 -16.80
N GLU A 125 23.16 -3.41 -17.69
CA GLU A 125 23.23 -3.00 -19.10
C GLU A 125 21.86 -3.10 -19.81
N LEU A 126 21.06 -4.10 -19.45
CA LEU A 126 19.72 -4.31 -20.01
C LEU A 126 18.70 -3.28 -19.53
N THR A 127 18.81 -2.83 -18.27
CA THR A 127 17.79 -2.01 -17.59
C THR A 127 18.14 -0.52 -17.45
N ARG A 128 19.41 -0.13 -17.64
CA ARG A 128 19.84 1.26 -17.41
C ARG A 128 19.39 2.20 -18.51
N GLY A 129 18.40 3.04 -18.18
CA GLY A 129 17.95 4.15 -19.03
C GLY A 129 17.07 3.72 -20.22
N LYS A 130 16.58 2.49 -20.24
CA LYS A 130 15.68 1.96 -21.26
C LYS A 130 14.52 1.23 -20.59
N ALA A 131 13.32 1.43 -21.11
CA ALA A 131 12.19 0.59 -20.75
C ALA A 131 12.47 -0.85 -21.20
N LEU A 132 12.35 -1.79 -20.27
CA LEU A 132 12.47 -3.20 -20.54
C LEU A 132 11.16 -3.66 -21.18
N ASP A 133 11.24 -4.25 -22.36
CA ASP A 133 10.11 -4.92 -22.99
C ASP A 133 10.32 -6.45 -22.93
N LYS A 134 9.24 -7.18 -23.16
CA LYS A 134 9.22 -8.64 -23.05
C LYS A 134 10.19 -9.30 -24.03
N ASP A 135 10.32 -8.75 -25.23
CA ASP A 135 11.16 -9.32 -26.29
C ASP A 135 12.65 -9.17 -25.96
N LYS A 136 13.07 -8.02 -25.44
CA LYS A 136 14.43 -7.81 -24.93
C LYS A 136 14.74 -8.72 -23.75
N LEU A 137 13.78 -8.91 -22.84
CA LEU A 137 13.95 -9.80 -21.70
C LEU A 137 14.16 -11.26 -22.15
N ILE A 138 13.32 -11.74 -23.08
CA ILE A 138 13.45 -13.09 -23.64
C ILE A 138 14.79 -13.24 -24.38
N SER A 139 15.16 -12.27 -25.21
CA SER A 139 16.44 -12.27 -25.94
C SER A 139 17.64 -12.30 -25.01
N PHE A 140 17.57 -11.57 -23.89
CA PHE A 140 18.58 -11.60 -22.85
C PHE A 140 18.68 -13.00 -22.23
N ILE A 141 17.56 -13.60 -21.84
CA ILE A 141 17.52 -14.95 -21.25
C ILE A 141 18.10 -15.99 -22.22
N ASP A 142 17.76 -15.90 -23.50
CA ASP A 142 18.26 -16.81 -24.54
C ASP A 142 19.78 -16.70 -24.76
N SER A 143 20.36 -15.51 -24.54
CA SER A 143 21.80 -15.28 -24.67
C SER A 143 22.63 -15.90 -23.53
N LEU A 144 21.99 -16.27 -22.41
CA LEU A 144 22.68 -16.84 -21.25
C LEU A 144 23.17 -18.26 -21.52
N LYS A 145 24.38 -18.56 -21.07
CA LYS A 145 24.98 -19.90 -21.12
C LYS A 145 24.63 -20.71 -19.86
N ILE A 146 23.35 -20.98 -19.68
CA ILE A 146 22.79 -21.75 -18.55
C ILE A 146 21.90 -22.89 -19.07
N ASP A 147 21.58 -23.83 -18.19
CA ASP A 147 20.69 -24.95 -18.51
C ASP A 147 19.31 -24.48 -19.00
N GLU A 148 18.76 -25.21 -19.98
CA GLU A 148 17.47 -24.88 -20.58
C GLU A 148 16.31 -24.92 -19.57
N SER A 149 16.40 -25.75 -18.54
CA SER A 149 15.43 -25.76 -17.43
C SER A 149 15.38 -24.40 -16.72
N VAL A 150 16.54 -23.78 -16.48
CA VAL A 150 16.64 -22.48 -15.81
C VAL A 150 16.20 -21.35 -16.73
N LYS A 151 16.50 -21.43 -18.03
CA LYS A 151 15.94 -20.47 -19.00
C LYS A 151 14.42 -20.49 -19.02
N ASN A 152 13.82 -21.68 -18.96
CA ASN A 152 12.37 -21.81 -18.90
C ASN A 152 11.81 -21.21 -17.60
N GLU A 153 12.43 -21.48 -16.45
CA GLU A 153 12.08 -20.85 -15.17
C GLU A 153 12.12 -19.30 -15.26
N LEU A 154 13.18 -18.74 -15.85
CA LEU A 154 13.31 -17.29 -16.04
C LEU A 154 12.25 -16.71 -16.99
N LYS A 155 11.87 -17.44 -18.05
CA LYS A 155 10.84 -17.01 -19.02
C LYS A 155 9.43 -17.11 -18.46
N GLU A 156 9.21 -17.94 -17.46
CA GLU A 156 7.93 -18.03 -16.75
C GLU A 156 7.71 -16.85 -15.79
N LEU A 157 8.75 -16.11 -15.40
CA LEU A 157 8.62 -14.94 -14.54
C LEU A 157 7.78 -13.84 -15.19
N SER A 158 6.86 -13.29 -14.41
CA SER A 158 6.05 -12.13 -14.76
C SER A 158 5.82 -11.24 -13.54
N PRO A 159 5.60 -9.93 -13.72
CA PRO A 159 5.24 -9.05 -12.62
C PRO A 159 4.05 -9.55 -11.79
N GLN A 160 3.13 -10.28 -12.42
CA GLN A 160 1.93 -10.83 -11.79
C GLN A 160 2.23 -12.05 -10.90
N ASN A 161 3.22 -12.87 -11.25
CA ASN A 161 3.57 -14.06 -10.47
C ASN A 161 4.75 -13.83 -9.50
N TYR A 162 5.52 -12.77 -9.69
CA TYR A 162 6.59 -12.34 -8.77
C TYR A 162 6.03 -11.61 -7.53
N SER A 163 5.14 -12.29 -6.81
CA SER A 163 4.51 -11.78 -5.56
C SER A 163 5.05 -12.45 -4.29
N GLY A 164 6.03 -13.35 -4.43
CA GLY A 164 6.65 -14.07 -3.31
C GLY A 164 5.62 -14.78 -2.44
N LEU A 165 5.70 -14.55 -1.13
CA LEU A 165 4.79 -15.16 -0.14
C LEU A 165 3.50 -14.34 0.10
N ALA A 166 3.23 -13.28 -0.66
CA ALA A 166 2.17 -12.32 -0.37
C ALA A 166 0.78 -12.99 -0.18
N SER A 167 0.37 -13.86 -1.11
CA SER A 167 -0.94 -14.54 -1.01
C SER A 167 -0.99 -15.54 0.15
N LYS A 168 0.14 -16.17 0.49
CA LYS A 168 0.23 -17.11 1.60
C LYS A 168 0.08 -16.38 2.93
N LEU A 169 0.89 -15.35 3.15
CA LEU A 169 0.85 -14.55 4.37
C LEU A 169 -0.51 -13.89 4.59
N ALA A 170 -1.15 -13.40 3.53
CA ALA A 170 -2.49 -12.81 3.63
C ALA A 170 -3.59 -13.80 4.07
N LYS A 171 -3.41 -15.10 3.85
CA LYS A 171 -4.35 -16.16 4.28
C LYS A 171 -4.05 -16.69 5.69
N GLU A 172 -2.89 -16.37 6.25
CA GLU A 172 -2.47 -16.81 7.59
C GLU A 172 -2.92 -15.83 8.70
N ILE A 173 -3.54 -14.69 8.34
CA ILE A 173 -4.04 -13.65 9.25
C ILE A 173 -5.49 -13.92 9.66
#